data_AF-A0A1L9TYQ6-F1
#
_entry.id   AF-A0A1L9TYQ6-F1
#
_cell.length_a   1.000
_cell.length_b   1.000
_cell.length_c   1.000
_cell.angle_alpha   90.00
_cell.angle_beta   90.00
_cell.angle_gamma   90.00
#
_symmetry.space_group_name_H-M   'P 1'
#
loop_
_entity.id
_entity.type
_entity.pdbx_description
1 polymer ?
#
loop_
_entity_poly.entity_id
_entity_poly.type
_entity_poly.pdbx_seq_one_letter_code
_entity_poly.pdbx_strand_id
1 'polypeptide(L)'
;MALLKYTITFLASTVTATHALRYLGCYLDSNDLDNIGQSPFQSVGLCKMNCMRRGDTIMGVRNGTECWCGFNYPSWQHELGPGACNLPCGGYPRDICGGHGALSCYEIEQEGTASSLTTVPTILPPLGIGCN
;
A
#
# COMPACT_ATOMS: atom_id res chain seq x y z
N MET A 1 -19.98 -13.33 -52.51
CA MET A 1 -20.28 -13.60 -51.08
C MET A 1 -18.96 -13.69 -50.35
N ALA A 2 -18.45 -12.56 -49.86
CA ALA A 2 -17.18 -12.50 -49.13
C ALA A 2 -17.44 -12.91 -47.67
N LEU A 3 -16.78 -13.98 -47.24
CA LEU A 3 -16.81 -14.46 -45.87
C LEU A 3 -16.13 -13.42 -44.96
N LEU A 4 -16.89 -12.82 -44.06
CA LEU A 4 -16.39 -11.90 -43.03
C LEU A 4 -15.40 -12.67 -42.13
N LYS A 5 -14.10 -12.41 -42.31
CA LYS A 5 -13.06 -12.82 -41.36
C LYS A 5 -13.18 -11.95 -40.11
N TYR A 6 -13.99 -12.36 -39.15
CA TYR A 6 -14.03 -11.78 -37.81
C TYR A 6 -12.77 -12.21 -37.04
N THR A 7 -11.66 -11.53 -37.27
CA THR A 7 -10.50 -11.61 -36.38
C THR A 7 -10.87 -10.86 -35.10
N ILE A 8 -11.15 -11.60 -34.04
CA ILE A 8 -11.28 -11.07 -32.68
C ILE A 8 -9.91 -10.50 -32.30
N THR A 9 -9.75 -9.18 -32.41
CA THR A 9 -8.62 -8.49 -31.79
C THR A 9 -8.85 -8.51 -30.29
N PHE A 10 -8.25 -9.48 -29.60
CA PHE A 10 -8.14 -9.48 -28.15
C PHE A 10 -7.29 -8.26 -27.76
N LEU A 11 -7.92 -7.21 -27.25
CA LEU A 11 -7.22 -6.11 -26.58
C LEU A 11 -6.61 -6.70 -25.30
N ALA A 12 -5.34 -7.10 -25.38
CA ALA A 12 -4.57 -7.47 -24.21
C ALA A 12 -4.44 -6.22 -23.33
N SER A 13 -5.32 -6.12 -22.33
CA SER A 13 -5.23 -5.07 -21.32
C SER A 13 -4.02 -5.39 -20.47
N THR A 14 -2.93 -4.65 -20.63
CA THR A 14 -1.80 -4.73 -19.71
C THR A 14 -2.28 -4.23 -18.36
N VAL A 15 -2.61 -5.14 -17.44
CA VAL A 15 -2.90 -4.80 -16.05
C VAL A 15 -1.58 -4.32 -15.45
N THR A 16 -1.39 -3.00 -15.41
CA THR A 16 -0.28 -2.43 -14.65
C THR A 16 -0.57 -2.70 -13.18
N ALA A 17 0.20 -3.60 -12.56
CA ALA A 17 0.09 -3.94 -11.16
C ALA A 17 0.37 -2.68 -10.30
N THR A 18 -0.69 -2.00 -9.88
CA THR A 18 -0.59 -0.90 -8.94
C THR A 18 -0.41 -1.52 -7.56
N HIS A 19 0.78 -1.38 -6.97
CA HIS A 19 1.01 -1.84 -5.60
C HIS A 19 0.04 -1.13 -4.66
N ALA A 20 -0.77 -1.92 -3.94
CA ALA A 20 -1.74 -1.42 -2.99
C ALA A 20 -1.03 -0.90 -1.72
N LEU A 21 -1.74 -0.05 -0.97
CA LEU A 21 -1.27 0.45 0.32
C LEU A 21 -2.25 0.04 1.39
N ARG A 22 -1.72 -0.53 2.46
CA ARG A 22 -2.49 -0.84 3.67
C ARG A 22 -2.13 0.16 4.75
N TYR A 23 -3.10 0.96 5.19
CA TYR A 23 -2.90 1.90 6.28
C TYR A 23 -2.70 1.14 7.61
N LEU A 24 -1.62 1.44 8.31
CA LEU A 24 -1.26 0.80 9.57
C LEU A 24 -1.77 1.58 10.77
N GLY A 25 -1.73 2.91 10.68
CA GLY A 25 -2.11 3.78 11.79
C GLY A 25 -1.38 5.12 11.76
N CYS A 26 -1.65 5.90 12.80
CA CYS A 26 -0.98 7.17 13.08
C CYS A 26 -0.03 6.96 14.25
N TYR A 27 1.22 7.41 14.15
CA TYR A 27 2.25 7.15 15.16
C TYR A 27 3.00 8.43 15.53
N LEU A 28 3.54 8.49 16.75
CA LEU A 28 4.31 9.64 17.24
C LEU A 28 5.64 9.81 16.51
N ASP A 29 6.26 8.69 16.11
CA ASP A 29 7.57 8.71 15.50
C ASP A 29 7.71 7.71 14.36
N SER A 30 8.92 7.77 13.80
CA SER A 30 9.40 7.03 12.66
C SER A 30 10.52 6.10 13.06
N ASN A 31 10.63 5.62 14.31
CA ASN A 31 11.93 5.18 14.88
C ASN A 31 12.72 4.15 14.07
N ASP A 32 12.06 3.45 13.15
CA ASP A 32 12.68 2.48 12.26
C ASP A 32 12.47 2.77 10.75
N LEU A 33 12.09 4.00 10.42
CA LEU A 33 11.93 4.54 9.08
C LEU A 33 12.92 5.69 8.86
N ASP A 34 13.55 5.71 7.69
CA ASP A 34 14.44 6.79 7.27
C ASP A 34 13.65 7.93 6.65
N ASN A 35 13.92 9.17 7.05
CA ASN A 35 13.44 10.33 6.30
C ASN A 35 14.24 10.47 5.01
N ILE A 36 13.59 10.27 3.87
CA ILE A 36 14.24 10.35 2.56
C ILE A 36 14.12 11.72 1.90
N GLY A 37 13.52 12.69 2.60
CA GLY A 37 13.40 14.08 2.19
C GLY A 37 11.99 14.64 2.31
N GLN A 38 11.88 15.91 1.94
CA GLN A 38 10.63 16.68 1.96
C GLN A 38 10.34 17.26 0.57
N SER A 39 9.07 17.36 0.22
CA SER A 39 8.59 17.95 -1.02
C SER A 39 7.34 18.78 -0.78
N PRO A 40 7.24 20.02 -1.31
CA PRO A 40 5.99 20.76 -1.30
C PRO A 40 4.90 20.08 -2.15
N PHE A 41 5.30 19.21 -3.08
CA PHE A 41 4.40 18.43 -3.94
C PHE A 41 4.20 16.99 -3.43
N GLN A 42 4.36 16.76 -2.13
CA GLN A 42 4.22 15.44 -1.55
C GLN A 42 2.80 14.88 -1.71
N SER A 43 2.71 13.57 -1.88
CA SER A 43 1.45 12.79 -1.82
C SER A 43 1.76 11.39 -1.28
N VAL A 44 0.72 10.66 -0.86
CA VAL A 44 0.87 9.26 -0.43
C VAL A 44 1.41 8.42 -1.60
N GLY A 45 0.92 8.67 -2.82
CA GLY A 45 1.40 8.01 -4.03
C GLY A 45 2.86 8.32 -4.37
N LEU A 46 3.31 9.57 -4.19
CA LEU A 46 4.71 9.94 -4.43
C LEU A 46 5.63 9.25 -3.43
N CYS A 47 5.26 9.24 -2.14
CA CYS A 47 6.06 8.58 -1.12
C CYS A 47 6.20 7.09 -1.41
N LYS A 48 5.09 6.42 -1.74
CA LYS A 48 5.07 5.02 -2.14
C LYS A 48 6.09 4.73 -3.24
N MET A 49 6.07 5.51 -4.32
CA MET A 49 7.00 5.31 -5.43
C MET A 49 8.47 5.45 -5.01
N ASN A 50 8.77 6.40 -4.12
CA ASN A 50 10.14 6.60 -3.63
C ASN A 50 10.60 5.44 -2.74
N CYS A 51 9.76 4.99 -1.82
CA CYS A 51 10.05 3.84 -0.95
C CYS A 51 10.20 2.55 -1.78
N MET A 52 9.30 2.31 -2.74
CA MET A 52 9.41 1.17 -3.66
C MET A 52 10.72 1.18 -4.46
N ARG A 53 11.20 2.36 -4.89
CA ARG A 53 12.48 2.48 -5.62
C ARG A 53 13.68 2.09 -4.74
N ARG A 54 13.58 2.26 -3.41
CA ARG A 54 14.58 1.80 -2.44
C ARG A 54 14.41 0.33 -2.05
N GLY A 55 13.29 -0.28 -2.41
CA GLY A 55 12.93 -1.65 -2.01
C GLY A 55 12.25 -1.73 -0.63
N ASP A 56 11.95 -0.60 -0.01
CA ASP A 56 11.32 -0.51 1.30
C ASP A 56 9.88 -1.06 1.25
N THR A 57 9.45 -1.77 2.29
CA THR A 57 8.10 -2.36 2.41
C THR A 57 7.16 -1.54 3.28
N ILE A 58 7.70 -0.63 4.08
CA ILE A 58 6.95 0.28 4.94
C ILE A 58 7.27 1.70 4.52
N MET A 59 6.23 2.54 4.50
CA MET A 59 6.35 3.96 4.26
C MET A 59 5.61 4.77 5.31
N GLY A 60 6.02 6.02 5.47
CA GLY A 60 5.38 6.99 6.33
C GLY A 60 5.33 8.37 5.67
N VAL A 61 4.29 9.12 5.97
CA VAL A 61 4.15 10.53 5.55
C VAL A 61 3.87 11.39 6.77
N ARG A 62 4.55 12.54 6.86
CA ARG A 62 4.52 13.43 8.02
C ARG A 62 4.51 14.88 7.59
N ASN A 63 3.92 15.74 8.42
CA ASN A 63 3.93 17.19 8.27
C ASN A 63 3.48 17.73 6.88
N GLY A 64 2.71 16.95 6.12
CA GLY A 64 2.19 17.34 4.81
C GLY A 64 3.21 17.22 3.66
N THR A 65 4.50 17.17 3.96
CA THR A 65 5.59 17.29 2.97
C THR A 65 6.65 16.22 3.07
N GLU A 66 6.74 15.49 4.17
CA GLU A 66 7.82 14.53 4.41
C GLU A 66 7.48 13.13 3.89
N CYS A 67 8.53 12.40 3.50
CA CYS A 67 8.45 10.98 3.17
C CYS A 67 9.46 10.18 3.98
N TRP A 68 8.98 9.07 4.52
CA TRP A 68 9.72 8.18 5.38
C TRP A 68 9.61 6.76 4.82
N CYS A 69 10.70 5.99 4.80
CA CYS A 69 10.71 4.65 4.22
C CYS A 69 11.60 3.70 5.01
N GLY A 70 11.26 2.42 5.01
CA GLY A 70 12.05 1.37 5.65
C GLY A 70 11.36 0.01 5.61
N PHE A 71 11.79 -0.89 6.49
CA PHE A 71 11.33 -2.28 6.49
C PHE A 71 10.53 -2.66 7.74
N ASN A 72 10.70 -1.88 8.81
CA ASN A 72 10.19 -2.23 10.12
C ASN A 72 8.81 -1.63 10.34
N TYR A 73 7.95 -2.43 10.95
CA TYR A 73 6.64 -1.98 11.38
C TYR A 73 6.77 -0.97 12.52
N PRO A 74 5.93 0.08 12.54
CA PRO A 74 5.90 1.00 13.67
C PRO A 74 5.46 0.27 14.95
N SER A 75 6.05 0.64 16.09
CA SER A 75 5.65 0.09 17.39
C SER A 75 4.22 0.53 17.75
N TRP A 76 3.38 -0.42 18.16
CA TRP A 76 2.04 -0.16 18.68
C TRP A 76 2.05 0.74 19.92
N GLN A 77 3.16 0.81 20.66
CA GLN A 77 3.32 1.67 21.84
C GLN A 77 3.32 3.15 21.49
N HIS A 78 3.63 3.50 20.24
CA HIS A 78 3.67 4.86 19.74
C HIS A 78 2.45 5.21 18.89
N GLU A 79 1.45 4.32 18.84
CA GLU A 79 0.21 4.60 18.13
C GLU A 79 -0.54 5.77 18.79
N LEU A 80 -0.96 6.70 17.95
CA LEU A 80 -1.75 7.86 18.31
C LEU A 80 -3.19 7.67 17.85
N GLY A 81 -4.12 8.41 18.46
CA GLY A 81 -5.49 8.47 17.98
C GLY A 81 -5.57 9.02 16.54
N PRO A 82 -6.62 8.66 15.78
CA PRO A 82 -6.74 9.03 14.36
C PRO A 82 -6.75 10.54 14.12
N GLY A 83 -7.09 11.36 15.12
CA GLY A 83 -7.08 12.82 15.01
C GLY A 83 -5.69 13.45 14.92
N ALA A 84 -4.62 12.73 15.28
CA ALA A 84 -3.25 13.26 15.22
C ALA A 84 -2.71 13.31 13.79
N CYS A 85 -3.19 12.44 12.90
CA CYS A 85 -2.82 12.43 11.49
C CYS A 85 -3.98 12.97 10.64
N ASN A 86 -4.04 14.29 10.50
CA ASN A 86 -5.14 15.01 9.84
C ASN A 86 -4.65 16.08 8.87
N LEU A 87 -3.35 16.14 8.60
CA LEU A 87 -2.75 17.18 7.78
C LEU A 87 -2.77 16.76 6.31
N PRO A 88 -3.37 17.54 5.40
CA PRO A 88 -3.39 17.21 3.98
C PRO A 88 -1.98 17.25 3.38
N CYS A 89 -1.76 16.43 2.36
CA CYS A 89 -0.53 16.45 1.61
C CYS A 89 -0.39 17.75 0.77
N GLY A 90 0.82 18.30 0.68
CA GLY A 90 1.08 19.54 -0.05
C GLY A 90 0.82 19.46 -1.55
N GLY A 91 1.15 18.33 -2.19
CA GLY A 91 0.96 18.13 -3.63
C GLY A 91 -0.37 17.49 -4.02
N TYR A 92 -1.05 16.84 -3.07
CA TYR A 92 -2.36 16.23 -3.32
C TYR A 92 -3.25 16.28 -2.06
N PRO A 93 -3.97 17.39 -1.83
CA PRO A 93 -4.69 17.63 -0.57
C PRO A 93 -5.87 16.70 -0.27
N ARG A 94 -6.21 15.77 -1.18
CA ARG A 94 -7.20 14.71 -0.90
C ARG A 94 -6.60 13.57 -0.09
N ASP A 95 -5.28 13.43 -0.08
CA ASP A 95 -4.56 12.49 0.78
C ASP A 95 -4.20 13.16 2.10
N ILE A 96 -4.09 12.34 3.15
CA ILE A 96 -3.59 12.74 4.47
C ILE A 96 -2.12 12.34 4.60
N CYS A 97 -1.26 13.32 4.87
CA CYS A 97 0.20 13.17 5.00
C CYS A 97 0.66 13.35 6.45
N GLY A 98 0.08 12.57 7.36
CA GLY A 98 0.40 12.59 8.78
C GLY A 98 -0.17 13.81 9.48
N GLY A 99 0.57 14.32 10.47
CA GLY A 99 0.25 15.52 11.24
C GLY A 99 1.48 16.29 11.67
N HIS A 100 1.28 17.34 12.45
CA HIS A 100 2.38 18.09 13.07
C HIS A 100 3.06 17.24 14.14
N GLY A 101 4.11 16.53 13.74
CA GLY A 101 4.79 15.59 14.63
C GLY A 101 4.18 14.20 14.70
N ALA A 102 3.23 13.88 13.81
CA ALA A 102 2.61 12.56 13.71
C ALA A 102 2.81 11.96 12.32
N LEU A 103 3.10 10.66 12.27
CA LEU A 103 3.44 9.90 11.08
C LEU A 103 2.27 8.97 10.71
N SER A 104 1.73 9.13 9.50
CA SER A 104 0.82 8.14 8.94
C SER A 104 1.64 7.03 8.29
N CYS A 105 1.57 5.81 8.82
CA CYS A 105 2.32 4.66 8.32
C CYS A 105 1.46 3.76 7.44
N TYR A 106 2.09 3.21 6.40
CA TYR A 106 1.47 2.30 5.44
C TYR A 106 2.41 1.14 5.14
N GLU A 107 1.85 -0.05 4.99
CA GLU A 107 2.53 -1.16 4.35
C GLU A 107 2.31 -1.08 2.83
N ILE A 108 3.38 -1.29 2.08
CA ILE A 108 3.36 -1.40 0.62
C ILE A 108 3.16 -2.87 0.30
N GLU A 109 1.96 -3.21 -0.20
CA GLU A 109 1.67 -4.56 -0.65
C GLU A 109 2.44 -4.81 -1.94
N GLN A 110 3.45 -5.68 -1.84
CA GLN A 110 4.18 -6.13 -3.01
C GLN A 110 3.35 -7.18 -3.73
N GLU A 111 3.01 -6.89 -4.98
CA GLU A 111 2.39 -7.83 -5.92
C GLU A 111 3.45 -8.88 -6.30
N GLY A 112 3.81 -9.73 -5.34
CA GLY A 112 4.43 -11.00 -5.64
C GLY A 112 3.41 -11.77 -6.46
N THR A 113 3.81 -12.17 -7.67
CA THR A 113 3.15 -13.21 -8.48
C THR A 113 2.31 -14.09 -7.58
N ALA A 114 0.98 -13.98 -7.70
CA ALA A 114 -0.01 -14.68 -6.89
C ALA A 114 0.61 -15.88 -6.17
N SER A 115 0.89 -15.71 -4.87
CA SER A 115 1.25 -16.82 -3.99
C SER A 115 0.34 -17.96 -4.37
N SER A 116 0.95 -19.03 -4.91
CA SER A 116 0.29 -20.13 -5.61
C SER A 116 -1.11 -20.38 -5.05
N LEU A 117 -2.14 -19.94 -5.78
CA LEU A 117 -3.43 -20.60 -5.71
C LEU A 117 -3.21 -21.97 -6.34
N THR A 118 -2.66 -22.89 -5.56
CA THR A 118 -2.87 -24.31 -5.78
C THR A 118 -4.35 -24.52 -5.53
N THR A 119 -5.16 -24.30 -6.55
CA THR A 119 -6.45 -24.98 -6.69
C THR A 119 -6.14 -26.47 -6.66
N VAL A 120 -6.10 -27.05 -5.47
CA VAL A 120 -6.13 -28.50 -5.29
C VAL A 120 -7.54 -28.92 -5.69
N PRO A 121 -7.74 -29.71 -6.76
CA PRO A 121 -9.04 -30.30 -7.02
C PRO A 121 -9.10 -31.59 -6.19
N THR A 122 -9.54 -31.50 -4.94
CA THR A 122 -9.94 -32.73 -4.22
C THR A 122 -11.45 -32.85 -4.29
N ILE A 123 -11.86 -33.70 -5.23
CA ILE A 123 -13.20 -34.25 -5.32
C ILE A 123 -13.42 -35.18 -4.11
N LEU A 124 -14.63 -35.09 -3.55
CA LEU A 124 -15.37 -35.98 -2.63
C LEU A 124 -15.31 -35.70 -1.10
N PRO A 125 -16.45 -35.85 -0.39
CA PRO A 125 -16.62 -35.41 1.00
C PRO A 125 -16.32 -36.55 2.00
N PRO A 126 -16.12 -36.19 3.28
CA PRO A 126 -16.79 -36.93 4.34
C PRO A 126 -17.55 -36.00 5.30
N LEU A 127 -18.73 -36.52 5.66
CA LEU A 127 -19.61 -36.08 6.72
C LEU A 127 -18.88 -35.84 8.06
N GLY A 128 -19.29 -34.80 8.79
CA GLY A 128 -19.40 -34.88 10.25
C GLY A 128 -18.70 -33.81 11.10
N ILE A 129 -19.52 -33.17 11.95
CA ILE A 129 -19.24 -32.72 13.33
C ILE A 129 -18.34 -31.46 13.41
N GLY A 130 -18.82 -30.27 13.77
CA GLY A 130 -19.60 -29.92 14.97
C GLY A 130 -18.63 -29.32 16.01
N CYS A 131 -18.52 -27.99 16.07
CA CYS A 131 -17.66 -27.30 17.04
C CYS A 131 -18.48 -26.82 18.24
N ASN A 132 -18.09 -27.32 19.42
CA ASN A 132 -18.45 -26.88 20.77
C ASN A 132 -17.62 -25.63 21.12
#